data_AF-A0A2W0DTR2-F1
#
_entry.id   AF-A0A2W0DTR2-F1
#
_cell.length_a   1.000
_cell.length_b   1.000
_cell.length_c   1.000
_cell.angle_alpha   90.00
_cell.angle_beta   90.00
_cell.angle_gamma   90.00
#
_symmetry.space_group_name_H-M   'P 1'
#
loop_
_entity.id
_entity.type
_entity.pdbx_description
1 polymer ?
#
loop_
_entity_poly.entity_id
_entity_poly.type
_entity_poly.pdbx_seq_one_letter_code
_entity_poly.pdbx_strand_id
1 'polypeptide(L)' 'MSAAERLSMRIFLDTGPVLEFTCTEFTTTTSRATGELTGYQVEGATGSVPKWVAIEHIIAITREVSA' A
#
# COMPACT_ATOMS: atom_id res chain seq x y z
N MET A 1 -15.85 8.43 -20.31
CA MET A 1 -15.10 8.49 -19.03
C MET A 1 -14.19 7.28 -19.01
N SER A 2 -12.88 7.49 -19.05
CA SER A 2 -11.90 6.40 -18.92
C SER A 2 -12.06 5.75 -17.55
N ALA A 3 -12.13 4.42 -17.49
CA ALA A 3 -12.06 3.71 -16.22
C ALA A 3 -10.70 4.03 -15.61
N ALA A 4 -10.67 4.76 -14.49
CA ALA A 4 -9.43 5.01 -13.77
C ALA A 4 -8.80 3.64 -13.45
N GLU A 5 -7.55 3.45 -13.90
CA GLU A 5 -6.80 2.21 -13.67
C GLU A 5 -6.74 1.96 -12.16
N ARG A 6 -7.24 0.81 -11.72
CA ARG A 6 -7.26 0.44 -10.30
C ARG A 6 -6.10 -0.48 -10.00
N LEU A 7 -5.32 -0.12 -8.99
CA LEU A 7 -4.21 -0.91 -8.49
C LEU A 7 -4.73 -1.87 -7.41
N SER A 8 -4.37 -3.15 -7.50
CA SER A 8 -4.62 -4.12 -6.43
C SER A 8 -3.40 -4.14 -5.51
N MET A 9 -3.61 -3.84 -4.23
CA MET A 9 -2.56 -3.67 -3.23
C MET A 9 -2.65 -4.72 -2.13
N ARG A 10 -1.51 -5.23 -1.69
CA ARG A 10 -1.39 -6.09 -0.50
C ARG A 10 -0.30 -5.56 0.42
N ILE A 11 -0.62 -5.38 1.70
CA ILE A 11 0.35 -5.00 2.75
C ILE A 11 0.50 -6.19 3.70
N PHE A 12 1.73 -6.67 3.84
CA PHE A 12 2.08 -7.78 4.73
C PHE A 12 2.60 -7.23 6.05
N LEU A 13 1.97 -7.63 7.15
CA LEU A 13 2.32 -7.21 8.50
C LEU A 13 3.09 -8.29 9.25
N ASP A 14 4.04 -7.88 10.11
CA ASP A 14 4.76 -8.75 11.04
C ASP A 14 3.85 -9.44 12.07
N THR A 15 2.73 -8.80 12.38
CA THR A 15 1.68 -9.31 13.27
C THR A 15 0.77 -10.36 12.62
N GLY A 16 0.92 -10.62 11.32
CA GLY A 16 0.25 -11.73 10.63
C GLY A 16 -0.82 -11.37 9.59
N PRO A 17 -1.75 -10.40 9.80
CA PRO A 17 -2.78 -10.16 8.81
C PRO A 17 -2.23 -9.47 7.56
N VAL A 18 -2.71 -9.91 6.39
CA VAL A 18 -2.50 -9.23 5.11
C VAL A 18 -3.66 -8.30 4.84
N LEU A 19 -3.36 -7.04 4.53
CA LEU A 19 -4.37 -6.05 4.18
C LEU A 19 -4.48 -5.97 2.67
N GLU A 20 -5.66 -6.25 2.15
CA GLU A 20 -5.95 -6.26 0.71
C GLU A 20 -6.96 -5.16 0.37
N PHE A 21 -6.59 -4.28 -0.56
CA PHE A 21 -7.44 -3.18 -0.99
C PHE A 21 -7.12 -2.80 -2.43
N THR A 22 -8.03 -2.04 -3.05
CA THR A 22 -7.76 -1.41 -4.34
C THR A 22 -7.66 0.10 -4.17
N CYS A 23 -6.83 0.75 -4.96
CA CYS A 23 -6.66 2.20 -4.94
C CYS A 23 -6.42 2.75 -6.35
N THR A 24 -6.60 4.06 -6.53
CA THR A 24 -6.24 4.73 -7.78
C THR A 24 -4.79 5.15 -7.78
N GLU A 25 -4.24 5.53 -6.61
CA GLU A 25 -2.84 5.90 -6.47
C GLU A 25 -2.24 5.31 -5.19
N PHE A 26 -0.96 4.95 -5.29
CA PHE A 26 -0.17 4.43 -4.18
C PHE A 26 1.27 4.93 -4.27
N THR A 27 1.73 5.61 -3.22
CA THR A 27 3.09 6.17 -3.15
C THR A 27 3.78 5.70 -1.88
N THR A 28 5.07 5.39 -1.98
CA THR A 28 5.94 5.08 -0.83
C THR A 28 7.02 6.13 -0.68
N THR A 29 7.43 6.36 0.57
CA THR A 29 8.56 7.24 0.89
C THR A 29 9.62 6.40 1.60
N THR A 30 10.86 6.48 1.13
CA THR A 30 12.00 5.80 1.75
C THR A 30 13.03 6.79 2.27
N SER A 31 13.70 6.42 3.35
CA SER A 31 14.84 7.15 3.88
C SER A 31 15.99 7.10 2.87
N ARG A 32 16.52 8.27 2.49
CA ARG A 32 17.72 8.33 1.63
C ARG A 32 18.97 7.80 2.31
N ALA A 33 19.01 7.84 3.65
CA ALA A 33 20.19 7.42 4.42
C ALA A 33 20.21 5.91 4.65
N THR A 34 19.05 5.29 4.91
CA THR A 34 18.96 3.86 5.28
C THR A 34 18.31 3.00 4.21
N GLY A 35 17.63 3.59 3.23
CA GLY A 35 16.83 2.86 2.23
C GLY A 35 15.52 2.29 2.78
N GLU A 36 15.26 2.45 4.08
CA GLU A 36 14.08 1.90 4.74
C GLU A 36 12.81 2.66 4.37
N LEU A 37 11.67 1.96 4.40
CA LEU A 37 10.35 2.56 4.24
C LEU A 37 10.04 3.47 5.44
N THR A 38 9.66 4.72 5.19
CA THR A 38 9.32 5.71 6.23
C THR A 38 7.94 6.34 6.04
N GLY A 39 7.28 6.09 4.91
CA GLY A 39 5.94 6.61 4.62
C GLY A 39 5.24 5.82 3.53
N TYR A 40 3.90 5.82 3.55
CA TYR A 40 3.09 5.47 2.39
C TYR A 40 1.82 6.33 2.33
N GLN A 41 1.31 6.56 1.13
CA GLN A 41 0.08 7.29 0.88
C GLN A 41 -0.79 6.50 -0.11
N VAL A 42 -2.09 6.48 0.16
CA VAL A 42 -3.09 5.78 -0.65
C VAL A 42 -4.21 6.75 -1.00
N GLU A 43 -4.59 6.81 -2.27
CA GLU A 43 -5.72 7.61 -2.74
C GLU A 43 -6.78 6.78 -3.44
N GLY A 44 -8.05 7.19 -3.33
CA GLY A 44 -9.17 6.49 -3.97
C GLY A 44 -9.34 5.04 -3.49
N ALA A 45 -8.94 4.76 -2.25
CA ALA A 45 -8.92 3.42 -1.69
C ALA A 45 -10.35 2.86 -1.49
N THR A 46 -10.58 1.61 -1.89
CA THR A 46 -11.84 0.90 -1.67
C THR A 46 -11.60 -0.51 -1.10
N GLY A 47 -12.54 -0.99 -0.28
CA GLY A 47 -12.43 -2.27 0.44
C GLY A 47 -12.02 -2.10 1.90
N SER A 48 -11.28 -3.09 2.43
CA SER A 48 -10.77 -3.09 3.82
C SER A 48 -9.52 -2.22 3.94
N VAL A 49 -9.71 -0.92 3.74
CA VAL A 49 -8.63 0.07 3.77
C VAL A 49 -8.21 0.32 5.21
N PRO A 50 -6.94 0.09 5.57
CA PRO A 50 -6.48 0.44 6.90
C PRO A 50 -6.41 1.96 7.04
N LYS A 51 -7.05 2.50 8.08
CA LYS A 51 -6.99 3.94 8.36
C LYS A 51 -5.61 4.40 8.81
N TRP A 52 -4.91 3.55 9.55
CA TRP A 52 -3.55 3.79 10.07
C TRP A 52 -2.84 2.44 10.20
N VAL A 53 -1.71 2.28 9.48
CA VAL A 53 -0.77 1.17 9.68
C VAL A 53 0.56 1.78 10.09
N ALA A 54 1.11 1.33 11.20
CA ALA A 54 2.45 1.73 11.61
C ALA A 54 3.48 1.04 10.72
N ILE A 55 4.47 1.80 10.24
CA ILE A 55 5.39 1.37 9.19
C ILE A 55 6.38 0.33 9.71
N GLU A 56 6.71 0.41 10.99
CA GLU A 56 7.52 -0.57 11.72
C GLU A 56 6.94 -1.99 11.67
N HIS A 57 5.64 -2.13 11.39
CA HIS A 57 4.98 -3.43 11.27
C HIS A 57 4.86 -3.91 9.82
N ILE A 58 5.23 -3.09 8.83
CA ILE A 58 5.12 -3.44 7.41
C ILE A 58 6.38 -4.21 6.98
N ILE A 59 6.20 -5.48 6.63
CA ILE A 59 7.26 -6.32 6.05
C ILE A 59 7.40 -6.05 4.55
N ALA A 60 6.28 -5.97 3.85
CA ALA A 60 6.26 -5.81 2.40
C ALA A 60 4.98 -5.14 1.92
N ILE A 61 5.09 -4.44 0.80
CA ILE A 61 3.95 -3.90 0.05
C ILE A 61 4.08 -4.35 -1.39
N THR A 62 3.07 -5.03 -1.91
CA THR A 62 3.04 -5.52 -3.29
C THR A 62 1.90 -4.87 -4.05
N ARG A 63 2.16 -4.54 -5.32
CA ARG A 63 1.14 -4.11 -6.28
C ARG A 63 0.96 -5.20 -7.33
N GLU A 64 -0.28 -5.58 -7.60
CA GLU A 64 -0.63 -6.40 -8.76
C GLU A 64 -1.29 -5.48 -9.80
N VAL A 65 -0.66 -5.40 -10.98
CA VAL A 65 -1.24 -4.75 -12.15
C VAL A 65 -2.01 -5.82 -12.89
N SER A 66 -3.35 -5.74 -12.89
CA SER A 66 -4.16 -6.60 -13.75
C SER A 66 -3.97 -6.10 -15.19
N ALA A 67 -3.30 -6.90 -16.02
CA ALA A 67 -3.07 -6.62 -17.44
C ALA A 67 -4.36 -6.73 -18.27
#